data_AF-A0A1Q7YET6-F1
#
_entry.id   AF-A0A1Q7YET6-F1
#
_cell.length_a   1.000
_cell.length_b   1.000
_cell.length_c   1.000
_cell.angle_alpha   90.00
_cell.angle_beta   90.00
_cell.angle_gamma   90.00
#
_symmetry.space_group_name_H-M   'P 1'
#
loop_
_entity.id
_entity.type
_entity.pdbx_description
1 polymer ?
#
loop_
_entity_poly.entity_id
_entity_poly.type
_entity_poly.pdbx_seq_one_letter_code
_entity_poly.pdbx_strand_id
1 'polypeptide(L)'
;MRIGLLTLLSTKTMIHRTIYIIIGILILIIGVIACSSFLNNSSHVWRTVNETIIYNGQPSPKSELYISPDELLLIDLRDQADGLYIVNPKTQEIGIPNESNFFTALGYVYSWDIRPSVAPMSKAETNPEIIIQPYEVEFTSVKKARVHVTWHLNL
;
A
#
# COMPACT_ATOMS: atom_id res chain seq x y z
N MET A 1 -31.13 49.44 33.00
CA MET A 1 -29.77 49.17 32.48
C MET A 1 -29.30 47.73 32.79
N ARG A 2 -30.13 46.70 32.54
CA ARG A 2 -29.76 45.28 32.76
C ARG A 2 -29.81 44.43 31.47
N ILE A 3 -30.56 44.87 30.46
CA ILE A 3 -30.79 44.11 29.21
C ILE A 3 -29.52 44.08 28.32
N GLY A 4 -28.72 45.15 28.31
CA GLY A 4 -27.46 45.20 27.54
C GLY A 4 -26.33 44.31 28.07
N LEU A 5 -26.31 44.02 29.39
CA LEU A 5 -25.26 43.19 29.99
C LEU A 5 -25.48 41.69 29.69
N LEU A 6 -26.74 41.25 29.64
CA LEU A 6 -27.12 39.86 29.32
C LEU A 6 -26.86 39.51 27.85
N THR A 7 -27.08 40.46 26.93
CA THR A 7 -26.80 40.27 25.49
C THR A 7 -25.28 40.21 25.20
N LEU A 8 -24.47 40.99 25.93
CA LEU A 8 -23.01 40.96 25.79
C LEU A 8 -22.38 39.65 26.34
N LEU A 9 -22.92 39.13 27.45
CA LEU A 9 -22.47 37.85 28.03
C LEU A 9 -22.86 36.65 27.16
N SER A 10 -24.05 36.70 26.55
CA SER A 10 -24.52 35.66 25.61
C SER A 10 -23.69 35.60 24.33
N THR A 11 -23.37 36.75 23.74
CA THR A 11 -22.51 36.82 22.54
C THR A 11 -21.08 36.37 22.82
N LYS A 12 -20.50 36.74 23.97
CA LYS A 12 -19.16 36.29 24.36
C LYS A 12 -19.07 34.77 24.51
N THR A 13 -20.06 34.14 25.16
CA THR A 13 -20.08 32.68 25.34
C THR A 13 -20.29 31.92 24.03
N MET A 14 -21.09 32.45 23.10
CA MET A 14 -21.22 31.88 21.76
C MET A 14 -19.91 31.98 20.95
N ILE A 15 -19.22 33.12 20.99
CA ILE A 15 -17.93 33.30 20.28
C ILE A 15 -16.88 32.30 20.75
N HIS A 16 -16.76 32.08 22.07
CA HIS A 16 -15.79 31.11 22.60
C HIS A 16 -16.11 29.68 22.16
N ARG A 17 -17.39 29.28 22.17
CA ARG A 17 -17.81 27.94 21.69
C ARG A 17 -17.47 27.73 20.22
N THR A 18 -17.73 28.73 19.37
CA THR A 18 -17.40 28.66 17.95
C THR A 18 -15.89 28.53 17.72
N ILE A 19 -15.07 29.28 18.47
CA ILE A 19 -13.60 29.18 18.39
C ILE A 19 -13.11 27.79 18.76
N TYR A 20 -13.60 27.19 19.87
CA TYR A 20 -13.20 25.85 20.27
C TYR A 20 -13.58 24.78 19.25
N ILE A 21 -14.75 24.89 18.62
CA ILE A 21 -15.18 23.97 17.55
C ILE A 21 -14.24 24.08 16.34
N ILE A 22 -13.91 25.31 15.92
CA ILE A 22 -13.00 25.53 14.79
C ILE A 22 -11.61 24.96 15.08
N ILE A 23 -11.08 25.20 16.29
CA ILE A 23 -9.78 24.63 16.70
C ILE A 23 -9.82 23.10 16.70
N GLY A 24 -10.88 22.49 17.23
CA GLY A 24 -11.06 21.04 17.23
C GLY A 24 -11.07 20.44 15.81
N ILE A 25 -11.81 21.07 14.89
CA ILE A 25 -11.84 20.67 13.48
C ILE A 25 -10.46 20.83 12.84
N LEU A 26 -9.75 21.92 13.10
CA LEU A 26 -8.43 22.16 12.55
C LEU A 26 -7.42 21.10 13.01
N ILE A 27 -7.42 20.75 14.29
CA ILE A 27 -6.56 19.69 14.84
C ILE A 27 -6.88 18.35 14.17
N LEU A 28 -8.17 18.03 13.97
CA LEU A 28 -8.59 16.80 13.31
C LEU A 28 -8.11 16.77 11.84
N ILE A 29 -8.25 17.86 11.10
CA ILE A 29 -7.77 17.96 9.71
C ILE A 29 -6.25 17.76 9.65
N ILE A 30 -5.49 18.43 10.52
CA ILE A 30 -4.02 18.29 10.59
C ILE A 30 -3.66 16.83 10.90
N GLY A 31 -4.35 16.19 11.84
CA GLY A 31 -4.15 14.78 12.17
C GLY A 31 -4.41 13.86 10.98
N VAL A 32 -5.47 14.09 10.22
CA VAL A 32 -5.79 13.31 9.00
C VAL A 32 -4.71 13.50 7.93
N ILE A 33 -4.26 14.73 7.68
CA ILE A 33 -3.21 15.01 6.70
C ILE A 33 -1.89 14.36 7.11
N ALA A 34 -1.50 14.46 8.38
CA ALA A 34 -0.30 13.84 8.90
C ALA A 34 -0.34 12.31 8.79
N CYS A 35 -1.48 11.71 9.14
CA CYS A 35 -1.70 10.26 9.02
C CYS A 35 -1.64 9.79 7.56
N SER A 36 -2.32 10.50 6.65
CA SER A 36 -2.27 10.20 5.22
C SER A 36 -0.86 10.34 4.65
N SER A 37 -0.12 11.37 5.07
CA SER A 37 1.27 11.57 4.65
C SER A 37 2.18 10.44 5.13
N PHE A 38 1.99 9.98 6.37
CA PHE A 38 2.73 8.86 6.93
C PHE A 38 2.44 7.56 6.15
N LEU A 39 1.17 7.26 5.90
CA LEU A 39 0.77 6.04 5.17
C LEU A 39 1.30 6.03 3.72
N ASN A 40 1.33 7.19 3.06
CA ASN A 40 1.74 7.27 1.66
C ASN A 40 3.26 7.34 1.45
N ASN A 41 4.03 7.85 2.43
CA ASN A 41 5.46 8.07 2.28
C ASN A 41 6.33 7.12 3.12
N SER A 42 5.73 6.28 3.98
CA SER A 42 6.50 5.33 4.78
C SER A 42 6.93 4.13 3.94
N SER A 43 8.24 3.88 3.83
CA SER A 43 8.78 2.71 3.12
C SER A 43 8.35 1.36 3.69
N HIS A 44 7.74 1.35 4.89
CA HIS A 44 7.13 0.17 5.50
C HIS A 44 5.71 -0.10 5.01
N VAL A 45 5.05 0.88 4.41
CA VAL A 45 3.62 0.82 4.06
C VAL A 45 3.49 0.71 2.56
N TRP A 46 2.86 -0.36 2.11
CA TRP A 46 2.67 -0.69 0.71
C TRP A 46 1.18 -0.61 0.42
N ARG A 47 0.78 0.11 -0.62
CA ARG A 47 -0.63 0.29 -0.98
C ARG A 47 -1.08 -0.80 -1.93
N THR A 48 -2.29 -1.31 -1.77
CA THR A 48 -2.89 -2.22 -2.76
C THR A 48 -3.10 -1.49 -4.09
N VAL A 49 -2.91 -2.22 -5.18
CA VAL A 49 -3.25 -1.80 -6.53
C VAL A 49 -4.34 -2.75 -7.01
N ASN A 50 -5.50 -2.20 -7.36
CA ASN A 50 -6.67 -2.98 -7.77
C ASN A 50 -6.52 -3.45 -9.22
N GLU A 51 -5.58 -4.35 -9.45
CA GLU A 51 -5.21 -4.88 -10.76
C GLU A 51 -5.43 -6.38 -10.81
N THR A 52 -5.73 -6.89 -12.01
CA THR A 52 -5.97 -8.32 -12.20
C THR A 52 -4.65 -9.05 -12.40
N ILE A 53 -4.33 -9.96 -11.49
CA ILE A 53 -3.21 -10.89 -11.65
C ILE A 53 -3.69 -12.10 -12.45
N ILE A 54 -2.96 -12.48 -13.50
CA ILE A 54 -3.20 -13.69 -14.29
C ILE A 54 -2.30 -14.81 -13.78
N TYR A 55 -2.89 -15.94 -13.41
CA TYR A 55 -2.22 -17.14 -12.92
C TYR A 55 -2.59 -18.33 -13.81
N ASN A 56 -1.61 -18.93 -14.50
CA ASN A 56 -1.81 -19.98 -15.52
C ASN A 56 -2.83 -19.60 -16.61
N GLY A 57 -2.78 -18.34 -17.06
CA GLY A 57 -3.68 -17.83 -18.10
C GLY A 57 -5.11 -17.53 -17.61
N GLN A 58 -5.38 -17.63 -16.31
CA GLN A 58 -6.69 -17.30 -15.72
C GLN A 58 -6.58 -16.13 -14.76
N PRO A 59 -7.57 -15.23 -14.71
CA PRO A 59 -7.66 -14.22 -13.66
C PRO A 59 -7.66 -14.84 -12.26
N SER A 60 -6.86 -14.29 -11.35
CA SER A 60 -6.79 -14.66 -9.94
C SER A 60 -7.40 -13.53 -9.09
N PRO A 61 -8.73 -13.49 -8.92
CA PRO A 61 -9.41 -12.37 -8.25
C PRO A 61 -9.13 -12.27 -6.74
N LYS A 62 -8.48 -13.28 -6.18
CA LYS A 62 -8.06 -13.34 -4.78
C LYS A 62 -6.60 -13.02 -4.57
N SER A 63 -5.84 -12.89 -5.66
CA SER A 63 -4.46 -12.43 -5.59
C SER A 63 -4.46 -10.92 -5.51
N GLU A 64 -3.54 -10.40 -4.72
CA GLU A 64 -3.44 -8.96 -4.48
C GLU A 64 -2.07 -8.47 -4.92
N LEU A 65 -2.05 -7.28 -5.51
CA LEU A 65 -0.83 -6.56 -5.83
C LEU A 65 -0.69 -5.39 -4.86
N TYR A 66 0.53 -5.20 -4.36
CA TYR A 66 0.87 -4.06 -3.51
C TYR A 66 2.09 -3.35 -4.08
N ILE A 67 2.13 -2.02 -3.90
CA ILE A 67 3.26 -1.19 -4.32
C ILE A 67 3.77 -0.35 -3.14
N SER A 68 5.07 -0.41 -2.91
CA SER A 68 5.76 0.45 -1.94
C SER A 68 5.93 1.88 -2.48
N PRO A 69 6.26 2.86 -1.63
CA PRO A 69 6.61 4.21 -2.09
C PRO A 69 7.86 4.24 -2.98
N ASP A 70 8.74 3.24 -2.85
CA ASP A 70 9.94 3.06 -3.68
C ASP A 70 9.64 2.34 -5.02
N GLU A 71 8.37 2.01 -5.28
CA GLU A 71 7.87 1.29 -6.46
C GLU A 71 8.30 -0.18 -6.54
N LEU A 72 8.71 -0.77 -5.42
CA LEU A 72 8.76 -2.24 -5.28
C LEU A 72 7.35 -2.80 -5.29
N LEU A 73 7.17 -3.96 -5.92
CA LEU A 73 5.91 -4.68 -5.99
C LEU A 73 5.94 -5.87 -5.06
N LEU A 74 4.84 -6.11 -4.35
CA LEU A 74 4.59 -7.33 -3.61
C LEU A 74 3.35 -8.00 -4.21
N ILE A 75 3.54 -9.20 -4.76
CA ILE A 75 2.50 -10.01 -5.36
C ILE A 75 2.11 -11.08 -4.34
N ASP A 76 0.86 -11.06 -3.89
CA ASP A 76 0.30 -12.02 -2.96
C ASP A 76 -0.48 -13.12 -3.69
N LEU A 77 0.10 -14.32 -3.75
CA LEU A 77 -0.50 -15.50 -4.35
C LEU A 77 -0.84 -16.57 -3.29
N ARG A 78 -0.94 -16.21 -2.00
CA ARG A 78 -1.20 -17.19 -0.92
C ARG A 78 -2.54 -17.91 -1.10
N ASP A 79 -3.55 -17.23 -1.65
CA ASP A 79 -4.85 -17.84 -1.97
C ASP A 79 -4.81 -18.84 -3.13
N GLN A 80 -3.77 -18.80 -3.97
CA GLN A 80 -3.45 -19.84 -4.96
C GLN A 80 -2.58 -20.96 -4.39
N ALA A 81 -2.44 -20.99 -3.06
CA ALA A 81 -1.52 -21.83 -2.31
C ALA A 81 -0.06 -21.66 -2.74
N ASP A 82 0.35 -20.57 -3.38
CA ASP A 82 1.74 -20.37 -3.80
C ASP A 82 2.54 -19.65 -2.71
N GLY A 83 2.72 -18.33 -2.83
CA GLY A 83 3.49 -17.56 -1.86
C GLY A 83 3.47 -16.07 -2.17
N LEU A 84 4.37 -15.36 -1.51
CA LEU A 84 4.63 -13.94 -1.75
C LEU A 84 5.83 -13.80 -2.70
N TYR A 85 5.74 -12.82 -3.59
CA TYR A 85 6.83 -12.48 -4.51
C TYR A 85 7.09 -10.99 -4.46
N ILE A 86 8.36 -10.60 -4.40
CA ILE A 86 8.78 -9.21 -4.49
C ILE A 86 9.44 -8.99 -5.84
N VAL A 87 9.01 -7.95 -6.53
CA VAL A 87 9.59 -7.51 -7.80
C VAL A 87 10.17 -6.13 -7.62
N ASN A 88 11.38 -5.94 -8.10
CA ASN A 88 12.01 -4.64 -8.26
C ASN A 88 12.12 -4.32 -9.76
N PRO A 89 11.17 -3.55 -10.32
CA PRO A 89 11.20 -3.20 -11.74
C PRO A 89 12.45 -2.42 -12.15
N LYS A 90 13.06 -1.66 -11.22
CA LYS A 90 14.25 -0.83 -11.49
C LYS A 90 15.51 -1.67 -11.66
N THR A 91 15.67 -2.72 -10.85
CA THR A 91 16.83 -3.63 -10.94
C THR A 91 16.54 -4.88 -11.79
N GLN A 92 15.31 -5.03 -12.28
CA GLN A 92 14.84 -6.22 -12.99
C GLN A 92 15.03 -7.50 -12.15
N GLU A 93 14.85 -7.39 -10.84
CA GLU A 93 14.98 -8.50 -9.92
C GLU A 93 13.61 -8.96 -9.43
N ILE A 94 13.48 -10.26 -9.21
CA ILE A 94 12.31 -10.87 -8.60
C ILE A 94 12.78 -11.95 -7.63
N GLY A 95 12.07 -12.08 -6.51
CA GLY A 95 12.30 -13.19 -5.62
C GLY A 95 11.24 -13.33 -4.54
N ILE A 96 11.57 -14.14 -3.55
CA ILE A 96 10.69 -14.46 -2.43
C ILE A 96 11.18 -13.64 -1.23
N PRO A 97 10.29 -13.01 -0.45
CA PRO A 97 10.72 -12.37 0.78
C PRO A 97 11.46 -13.35 1.70
N ASN A 98 12.62 -12.95 2.21
CA ASN A 98 13.46 -13.73 3.09
C ASN A 98 13.42 -13.15 4.50
N GLU A 99 12.88 -13.91 5.46
CA GLU A 99 12.70 -13.50 6.86
C GLU A 99 11.83 -12.24 7.06
N SER A 100 11.29 -11.67 5.99
CA SER A 100 10.43 -10.50 6.05
C SER A 100 8.98 -10.87 6.35
N ASN A 101 8.41 -10.14 7.30
CA ASN A 101 7.01 -10.33 7.72
C ASN A 101 6.14 -9.23 7.11
N PHE A 102 4.99 -9.65 6.58
CA PHE A 102 3.99 -8.76 5.99
C PHE A 102 2.66 -8.95 6.69
N PHE A 103 2.07 -7.83 7.07
CA PHE A 103 0.73 -7.77 7.67
C PHE A 103 -0.20 -6.98 6.77
N THR A 104 -1.36 -7.55 6.43
CA THR A 104 -2.35 -6.92 5.55
C THR A 104 -3.49 -6.31 6.36
N ALA A 105 -3.80 -5.04 6.10
CA ALA A 105 -4.95 -4.37 6.68
C ALA A 105 -5.42 -3.19 5.83
N LEU A 106 -6.74 -3.11 5.61
CA LEU A 106 -7.43 -1.96 5.00
C LEU A 106 -6.85 -1.54 3.62
N GLY A 107 -6.48 -2.50 2.78
CA GLY A 107 -5.88 -2.21 1.47
C GLY A 107 -4.40 -1.80 1.54
N TYR A 108 -3.74 -2.02 2.66
CA TYR A 108 -2.31 -1.83 2.82
C TYR A 108 -1.64 -3.11 3.28
N VAL A 109 -0.37 -3.25 2.91
CA VAL A 109 0.58 -4.18 3.50
C VAL A 109 1.58 -3.38 4.32
N TYR A 110 1.85 -3.85 5.54
CA TYR A 110 2.88 -3.33 6.42
C TYR A 110 4.02 -4.32 6.47
N SER A 111 5.21 -3.88 6.10
CA SER A 111 6.45 -4.63 6.26
C SER A 111 7.24 -4.14 7.47
N TRP A 112 7.78 -5.04 8.28
CA TRP A 112 8.72 -4.64 9.34
C TRP A 112 10.07 -4.19 8.79
N ASP A 113 10.44 -4.59 7.58
CA ASP A 113 11.71 -4.24 6.95
C ASP A 113 11.54 -3.11 5.93
N ILE A 114 12.46 -2.14 5.96
CA ILE A 114 12.60 -1.17 4.89
C ILE A 114 13.37 -1.86 3.76
N ARG A 115 12.70 -2.14 2.64
CA ARG A 115 13.21 -2.97 1.54
C ARG A 115 13.50 -4.40 2.02
N PRO A 116 12.45 -5.23 2.11
CA PRO A 116 12.54 -6.63 2.49
C PRO A 116 13.68 -7.35 1.76
N SER A 117 14.44 -8.18 2.49
CA SER A 117 15.45 -9.02 1.85
C SER A 117 14.76 -9.98 0.90
N VAL A 118 15.33 -10.18 -0.29
CA VAL A 118 14.77 -11.05 -1.31
C VAL A 118 15.70 -12.25 -1.51
N ALA A 119 15.17 -13.46 -1.36
CA ALA A 119 15.85 -14.68 -1.74
C ALA A 119 15.56 -15.01 -3.21
N PRO A 120 16.56 -15.52 -3.96
CA PRO A 120 16.38 -15.90 -5.36
C PRO A 120 15.38 -17.05 -5.48
N MET A 121 14.61 -17.07 -6.57
CA MET A 121 13.59 -18.12 -6.77
C MET A 121 14.18 -19.45 -7.25
N SER A 122 15.50 -19.55 -7.34
CA SER A 122 16.24 -20.77 -7.73
C SER A 122 15.68 -21.38 -9.03
N LYS A 123 15.34 -22.68 -9.10
CA LYS A 123 14.85 -23.34 -10.33
C LYS A 123 13.61 -22.69 -10.98
N ALA A 124 12.88 -21.79 -10.31
CA ALA A 124 11.81 -21.02 -10.94
C ALA A 124 12.35 -19.87 -11.85
N GLU A 125 13.57 -19.37 -11.60
CA GLU A 125 14.32 -18.49 -12.53
C GLU A 125 14.82 -19.23 -13.78
N THR A 126 14.86 -20.57 -13.76
CA THR A 126 15.43 -21.35 -14.89
C THR A 126 14.49 -21.55 -16.08
N ASN A 127 13.32 -20.90 -16.10
CA ASN A 127 12.46 -20.81 -17.28
C ASN A 127 12.68 -19.42 -17.93
N PRO A 128 13.24 -19.33 -19.16
CA PRO A 128 13.95 -18.15 -19.66
C PRO A 128 13.09 -16.92 -20.00
N GLU A 129 11.83 -16.89 -19.60
CA GLU A 129 10.90 -15.80 -19.91
C GLU A 129 10.49 -15.08 -18.63
N ILE A 130 11.47 -14.57 -17.87
CA ILE A 130 11.17 -13.49 -16.93
C ILE A 130 11.12 -12.21 -17.75
N ILE A 131 9.95 -11.59 -17.80
CA ILE A 131 9.74 -10.30 -18.43
C ILE A 131 9.49 -9.33 -17.29
N ILE A 132 10.41 -8.39 -17.07
CA ILE A 132 10.21 -7.28 -16.13
C ILE A 132 10.34 -5.99 -16.92
N GLN A 133 9.20 -5.37 -17.17
CA GLN A 133 9.07 -4.10 -17.90
C GLN A 133 8.40 -3.06 -17.00
N PRO A 134 8.46 -1.77 -17.36
CA PRO A 134 7.60 -0.78 -16.72
C PRO A 134 6.13 -1.21 -16.85
N TYR A 135 5.42 -1.32 -15.72
CA TYR A 135 3.98 -1.63 -15.67
C TYR A 135 3.57 -3.05 -16.03
N GLU A 136 4.53 -3.95 -16.26
CA GLU A 136 4.28 -5.35 -16.60
C GLU A 136 5.37 -6.27 -16.04
N VAL A 137 4.95 -7.37 -15.41
CA VAL A 137 5.84 -8.44 -15.01
C VAL A 137 5.22 -9.79 -15.34
N GLU A 138 6.01 -10.65 -15.97
CA GLU A 138 5.65 -12.02 -16.27
C GLU A 138 6.78 -12.95 -15.82
N PHE A 139 6.45 -13.99 -15.06
CA PHE A 139 7.44 -14.92 -14.51
C PHE A 139 6.85 -16.31 -14.26
N THR A 140 7.74 -17.27 -14.00
CA THR A 140 7.34 -18.60 -13.53
C THR A 140 7.50 -18.66 -12.01
N SER A 141 6.43 -19.01 -11.31
CA SER A 141 6.43 -19.12 -9.85
C SER A 141 7.20 -20.34 -9.34
N VAL A 142 7.46 -20.42 -8.03
CA VAL A 142 8.10 -21.60 -7.39
C VAL A 142 7.32 -22.88 -7.63
N LYS A 143 5.99 -22.76 -7.77
CA LYS A 143 5.09 -23.88 -8.09
C LYS A 143 4.95 -24.15 -9.59
N LYS A 144 5.80 -23.54 -10.42
CA LYS A 144 5.80 -23.65 -11.89
C LYS A 144 4.54 -23.09 -12.55
N ALA A 145 3.84 -22.18 -11.89
CA ALA A 145 2.73 -21.48 -12.52
C ALA A 145 3.24 -20.27 -13.29
N ARG A 146 2.60 -19.96 -14.42
CA ARG A 146 2.86 -18.73 -15.16
C ARG A 146 2.09 -17.58 -14.52
N VAL A 147 2.80 -16.57 -14.04
CA VAL A 147 2.21 -15.39 -13.40
C VAL A 147 2.46 -14.20 -14.32
N HIS A 148 1.39 -13.47 -14.65
CA HIS A 148 1.47 -12.21 -15.38
C HIS A 148 0.69 -11.17 -14.58
N VAL A 149 1.35 -10.05 -14.29
CA VAL A 149 0.80 -8.89 -13.61
C VAL A 149 1.03 -7.65 -14.45
N THR A 150 -0.03 -6.89 -14.70
CA THR A 150 0.05 -5.51 -15.21
C THR A 150 -0.39 -4.55 -14.12
N TRP A 151 0.18 -3.35 -14.10
CA TRP A 151 -0.25 -2.33 -13.13
C TRP A 151 -0.11 -0.93 -13.67
N HIS A 152 -0.97 -0.03 -13.22
CA HIS A 152 -0.88 1.39 -13.54
C HIS A 152 -0.53 2.19 -12.29
N LEU A 153 0.41 3.14 -12.44
CA LEU A 153 0.61 4.16 -11.42
C LEU A 153 -0.51 5.21 -11.57
N ASN A 154 -1.52 5.13 -10.71
CA ASN A 154 -2.39 6.27 -10.47
C ASN A 154 -1.54 7.34 -9.74
N LEU A 155 -1.01 8.27 -10.52
CA LEU A 155 -0.36 9.50 -10.08
C LEU A 155 -1.42 10.51 -9.61
#